data_AF-A0A4V1SHF0-F1
#
_entry.id   AF-A0A4V1SHF0-F1
#
_cell.length_a   1.000
_cell.length_b   1.000
_cell.length_c   1.000
_cell.angle_alpha   90.00
_cell.angle_beta   90.00
_cell.angle_gamma   90.00
#
_symmetry.space_group_name_H-M   'P 1'
#
loop_
_entity.id
_entity.type
_entity.pdbx_description
1 polymer ?
#
loop_
_entity_poly.entity_id
_entity_poly.type
_entity_poly.pdbx_seq_one_letter_code
_entity_poly.pdbx_strand_id
1 'polypeptide(L)'
;MDDPTEEPLYEMILGRVLWGEPREEVFHRLSVNGITGERAERIYAAAWAERLTVIRRDYARKAGLGLLLIVGAAAIFCFFWFGVRVIPRLLLFLCAGMLGVGAWKAIDGIAGMIMAGSKEGSVADEV
;
A
#
# COMPACT_ATOMS: atom_id res chain seq x y z
N MET A 1 -28.67 -11.87 5.69
CA MET A 1 -27.21 -12.03 5.71
C MET A 1 -26.71 -10.64 6.05
N ASP A 2 -26.50 -10.37 7.34
CA ASP A 2 -26.27 -9.01 7.83
C ASP A 2 -24.87 -8.55 7.38
N ASP A 3 -24.81 -7.37 6.77
CA ASP A 3 -23.56 -6.76 6.31
C ASP A 3 -22.73 -6.33 7.53
N PRO A 4 -21.51 -6.86 7.72
CA PRO A 4 -20.67 -6.50 8.87
C PRO A 4 -20.26 -5.02 8.87
N THR A 5 -20.39 -4.31 7.74
CA THR A 5 -20.06 -2.87 7.63
C THR A 5 -21.17 -1.94 8.14
N GLU A 6 -22.41 -2.42 8.29
CA GLU A 6 -23.53 -1.64 8.84
C GLU A 6 -23.58 -1.67 10.38
N GLU A 7 -22.65 -2.39 11.02
CA GLU A 7 -22.59 -2.44 12.48
C GLU A 7 -22.13 -1.10 13.07
N PRO A 8 -22.81 -0.56 14.09
CA PRO A 8 -22.44 0.72 14.70
C PRO A 8 -21.04 0.70 15.34
N LEU A 9 -20.51 -0.50 15.62
CA LEU A 9 -19.17 -0.69 16.15
C LEU A 9 -18.10 -0.93 15.07
N TYR A 10 -18.51 -1.09 13.80
CA TYR A 10 -17.59 -1.37 12.68
C TYR A 10 -16.54 -0.27 12.53
N GLU A 11 -16.94 1.00 12.48
CA GLU A 11 -16.01 2.13 12.33
C GLU A 11 -14.99 2.20 13.47
N MET A 12 -15.41 1.93 14.70
CA MET A 12 -14.52 1.89 15.86
C MET A 12 -13.48 0.78 15.72
N ILE A 13 -13.92 -0.43 15.33
CA ILE A 13 -13.04 -1.59 15.16
C ILE A 13 -12.10 -1.40 13.98
N LEU A 14 -12.61 -0.88 12.85
CA LEU A 14 -11.79 -0.51 11.70
C LEU A 14 -10.68 0.45 12.10
N GLY A 15 -11.01 1.51 12.85
CA GLY A 15 -10.01 2.46 13.36
C GLY A 15 -8.92 1.76 14.17
N ARG A 16 -9.27 0.85 15.08
CA ARG A 16 -8.29 0.10 15.89
C ARG A 16 -7.42 -0.86 15.07
N VAL A 17 -8.03 -1.56 14.12
CA VAL A 17 -7.31 -2.45 13.20
C VAL A 17 -6.34 -1.65 12.32
N LEU A 18 -6.75 -0.47 11.84
CA LEU A 18 -5.87 0.45 11.11
C LEU A 18 -4.72 0.97 11.99
N TRP A 19 -4.94 1.17 13.29
CA TRP A 19 -3.90 1.51 14.25
C TRP A 19 -2.96 0.35 14.60
N GLY A 20 -3.25 -0.87 14.13
CA GLY A 20 -2.42 -2.03 14.37
C GLY A 20 -2.58 -2.65 15.75
N GLU A 21 -3.74 -2.46 16.41
CA GLU A 21 -4.03 -3.17 17.67
C GLU A 21 -3.97 -4.70 17.46
N PRO A 22 -3.41 -5.45 18.42
CA PRO A 22 -3.30 -6.89 18.33
C PRO A 22 -4.68 -7.54 18.30
N ARG A 23 -4.78 -8.68 17.61
CA ARG A 23 -6.04 -9.40 17.40
C ARG A 23 -6.74 -9.67 18.73
N GLU A 24 -6.03 -10.09 19.77
CA GLU A 24 -6.64 -10.42 21.06
C GLU A 24 -7.35 -9.22 21.69
N GLU A 25 -6.80 -8.01 21.58
CA GLU A 25 -7.40 -6.79 22.14
C GLU A 25 -8.66 -6.38 21.38
N VAL A 26 -8.64 -6.51 20.04
CA VAL A 26 -9.81 -6.21 19.20
C VAL A 26 -10.95 -7.18 19.52
N PHE A 27 -10.66 -8.48 19.65
CA PHE A 27 -11.65 -9.49 20.02
C PHE A 27 -12.15 -9.34 21.46
N HIS A 28 -11.28 -8.94 22.40
CA HIS A 28 -11.69 -8.65 23.78
C HIS A 28 -12.67 -7.47 23.83
N ARG A 29 -12.49 -6.43 23.01
CA ARG A 29 -13.47 -5.31 22.97
C ARG A 29 -14.77 -5.68 22.29
N LEU A 30 -14.73 -6.50 21.25
CA LEU A 30 -15.94 -7.04 20.63
C LEU A 30 -16.75 -7.83 21.66
N SER A 31 -16.09 -8.65 22.48
CA SER A 31 -16.76 -9.44 23.53
C SER A 31 -17.34 -8.57 24.65
N VAL A 32 -16.65 -7.50 25.09
CA VAL A 32 -17.17 -6.53 26.07
C VAL A 32 -18.44 -5.83 25.57
N ASN A 33 -18.57 -5.63 24.26
CA ASN A 33 -19.75 -5.06 23.62
C ASN A 33 -20.82 -6.12 23.25
N GLY A 34 -20.67 -7.36 23.71
CA GLY A 34 -21.64 -8.44 23.49
C GLY A 34 -21.57 -9.10 22.10
N ILE A 35 -20.55 -8.79 21.30
CA ILE A 35 -20.32 -9.42 19.99
C ILE A 35 -19.29 -10.55 20.15
N THR A 36 -19.72 -11.80 19.96
CA THR A 36 -18.84 -12.97 20.11
C THR A 36 -19.03 -13.97 18.97
N GLY A 37 -18.12 -14.96 18.91
CA GLY A 37 -18.17 -16.04 17.93
C GLY A 37 -18.00 -15.58 16.48
N GLU A 38 -18.73 -16.23 15.58
CA GLU A 38 -18.62 -16.03 14.13
C GLU A 38 -18.88 -14.58 13.69
N ARG A 39 -19.74 -13.85 14.43
CA ARG A 39 -20.03 -12.44 14.16
C ARG A 39 -18.82 -11.54 14.41
N ALA A 40 -18.08 -11.75 15.50
CA ALA A 40 -16.85 -11.03 15.81
C ALA A 40 -15.76 -11.31 14.77
N GLU A 41 -15.65 -12.55 14.30
CA GLU A 41 -14.69 -12.93 13.26
C GLU A 41 -14.99 -12.24 11.92
N ARG A 42 -16.27 -12.16 11.51
CA ARG A 42 -16.64 -11.47 10.28
C ARG A 42 -16.31 -9.98 10.32
N ILE A 43 -16.59 -9.30 11.43
CA ILE A 43 -16.27 -7.88 11.61
C ILE A 43 -14.75 -7.66 11.55
N TYR A 44 -13.99 -8.48 12.28
CA TYR A 44 -12.52 -8.39 12.27
C TYR A 44 -11.95 -8.67 10.87
N ALA A 45 -12.45 -9.70 10.17
CA ALA A 45 -11.98 -10.05 8.84
C ALA A 45 -12.26 -8.93 7.82
N ALA A 46 -13.43 -8.29 7.89
CA ALA A 46 -13.76 -7.14 7.05
C ALA A 46 -12.84 -5.94 7.34
N ALA A 47 -12.66 -5.57 8.61
CA ALA A 47 -11.76 -4.49 9.01
C ALA A 47 -10.30 -4.77 8.62
N TRP A 48 -9.85 -6.02 8.73
CA TRP A 48 -8.51 -6.44 8.33
C TRP A 48 -8.31 -6.39 6.81
N ALA A 49 -9.32 -6.82 6.03
CA ALA A 49 -9.29 -6.71 4.58
C ALA A 49 -9.19 -5.24 4.12
N GLU A 50 -9.89 -4.34 4.82
CA GLU A 50 -9.82 -2.91 4.57
C GLU A 50 -8.43 -2.34 4.90
N ARG A 51 -7.84 -2.72 6.05
CA ARG A 51 -6.43 -2.41 6.38
C ARG A 51 -5.47 -2.84 5.29
N LEU A 52 -5.57 -4.08 4.81
CA LEU A 52 -4.71 -4.57 3.71
C LEU A 52 -4.92 -3.75 2.43
N THR A 53 -6.15 -3.36 2.13
CA THR A 53 -6.48 -2.58 0.94
C THR A 53 -5.85 -1.19 1.00
N VAL A 54 -5.93 -0.51 2.15
CA VAL A 54 -5.29 0.79 2.37
C VAL A 54 -3.77 0.69 2.21
N ILE A 55 -3.13 -0.24 2.93
CA ILE A 55 -1.69 -0.45 2.87
C ILE A 55 -1.24 -0.76 1.43
N ARG A 56 -1.91 -1.70 0.75
CA ARG A 56 -1.58 -2.07 -0.64
C ARG A 56 -1.77 -0.90 -1.60
N ARG A 57 -2.79 -0.07 -1.41
CA ARG A 57 -3.04 1.11 -2.26
C ARG A 57 -1.91 2.12 -2.14
N ASP A 58 -1.37 2.33 -0.95
CA ASP A 58 -0.26 3.28 -0.76
C ASP A 58 1.07 2.75 -1.30
N TYR A 59 1.35 1.46 -1.11
CA TYR A 59 2.51 0.85 -1.76
C TYR A 59 2.36 0.75 -3.29
N ALA A 60 1.14 0.56 -3.81
CA ALA A 60 0.86 0.63 -5.24
C ALA A 60 1.10 2.04 -5.80
N ARG A 61 0.79 3.11 -5.06
CA ARG A 61 1.15 4.49 -5.43
C ARG A 61 2.66 4.68 -5.49
N LYS A 62 3.41 4.18 -4.49
CA LYS A 62 4.88 4.22 -4.47
C LYS A 62 5.47 3.48 -5.68
N ALA A 63 4.95 2.29 -5.99
CA ALA A 63 5.34 1.51 -7.16
C ALA A 63 5.01 2.23 -8.48
N GLY A 64 3.81 2.84 -8.57
CA GLY A 64 3.36 3.60 -9.74
C GLY A 64 4.23 4.82 -10.03
N LEU A 65 4.67 5.56 -9.00
CA LEU A 65 5.62 6.66 -9.16
C LEU A 65 6.98 6.18 -9.68
N GLY A 66 7.48 5.04 -9.16
CA GLY A 66 8.70 4.43 -9.67
C GLY A 66 8.59 4.02 -11.14
N LEU A 67 7.46 3.43 -11.52
CA LEU A 67 7.19 2.99 -12.89
C LEU A 67 7.05 4.19 -13.85
N LEU A 68 6.41 5.28 -13.40
CA LEU A 68 6.31 6.51 -14.17
C LEU A 68 7.68 7.14 -14.43
N LEU A 69 8.59 7.11 -13.46
CA LEU A 69 9.98 7.57 -13.64
C LEU A 69 10.74 6.72 -14.67
N ILE A 70 10.56 5.39 -14.63
CA ILE A 70 11.17 4.46 -15.59
C ILE A 70 10.64 4.73 -17.00
N VAL A 71 9.31 4.83 -17.15
CA VAL A 71 8.66 5.10 -18.45
C VAL A 71 9.06 6.47 -18.98
N GLY A 72 9.14 7.49 -18.12
CA GLY A 72 9.60 8.82 -18.48
C GLY A 72 11.04 8.82 -18.99
N ALA A 73 11.94 8.13 -18.29
CA ALA A 73 13.33 7.97 -18.71
C ALA A 73 13.46 7.25 -20.05
N ALA A 74 12.68 6.17 -20.26
CA ALA A 74 12.64 5.43 -21.52
C ALA A 74 12.07 6.28 -22.67
N ALA A 75 11.01 7.06 -22.41
CA ALA A 75 10.40 7.95 -23.41
C ALA A 75 11.37 9.05 -23.84
N ILE A 76 12.05 9.70 -22.89
CA ILE A 76 13.08 10.71 -23.17
C ILE A 76 14.22 10.07 -23.97
N PHE A 77 14.70 8.90 -23.57
CA PHE A 77 15.77 8.21 -24.29
C PHE A 77 15.37 7.87 -25.74
N CYS A 78 14.18 7.29 -25.94
CA CYS A 78 13.65 6.98 -27.27
C CYS A 78 13.47 8.23 -28.14
N PHE A 79 12.95 9.33 -27.57
CA PHE A 79 12.75 10.58 -28.30
C PHE A 79 14.08 11.15 -28.82
N PHE A 80 15.12 11.20 -27.98
CA PHE A 80 16.43 11.71 -28.40
C PHE A 80 17.18 10.75 -29.33
N TRP A 81 17.01 9.43 -29.15
CA TRP A 81 17.63 8.43 -30.02
C TRP A 81 17.02 8.43 -31.43
N PHE A 82 15.70 8.40 -31.55
CA PHE A 82 15.01 8.32 -32.84
C PHE A 82 14.74 9.68 -33.50
N GLY A 83 14.45 10.72 -32.70
CA GLY A 83 14.11 12.04 -33.21
C GLY A 83 15.32 12.93 -33.49
N VAL A 84 16.25 13.03 -32.52
CA VAL A 84 17.37 14.00 -32.57
C VAL A 84 18.67 13.36 -33.09
N ARG A 85 18.79 12.02 -33.03
CA ARG A 85 19.99 11.23 -33.42
C ARG A 85 21.30 11.66 -32.73
N VAL A 86 21.20 12.52 -31.72
CA VAL A 86 22.31 12.96 -30.87
C VAL A 86 21.83 12.88 -29.44
N ILE A 87 22.54 12.08 -28.64
CA ILE A 87 22.28 11.99 -27.20
C ILE A 87 23.41 12.71 -26.46
N PRO A 88 23.13 13.84 -25.80
CA PRO A 88 24.10 14.46 -24.91
C PRO A 88 24.48 13.50 -23.79
N ARG A 89 25.77 13.39 -23.44
CA ARG A 89 26.22 12.56 -22.31
C ARG A 89 25.48 12.90 -21.01
N LEU A 90 25.17 14.19 -20.81
CA LEU A 90 24.39 14.67 -19.66
C LEU A 90 23.00 14.02 -19.58
N LEU A 91 22.33 13.83 -20.72
CA LEU A 91 21.00 13.23 -20.81
C LEU A 91 21.05 11.72 -20.48
N LEU A 92 22.11 11.03 -20.89
CA LEU A 92 22.35 9.63 -20.51
C LEU A 92 22.49 9.46 -19.01
N PHE A 93 23.29 10.32 -18.35
CA PHE A 93 23.43 10.29 -16.89
C PHE A 93 22.10 10.59 -16.19
N LEU A 94 21.31 11.52 -16.73
CA LEU A 94 19.99 11.84 -16.19
C LEU A 94 19.02 10.65 -16.30
N CYS A 95 18.94 10.00 -17.47
CA CYS A 95 18.10 8.82 -17.67
C CYS A 95 18.56 7.64 -16.79
N ALA A 96 19.86 7.42 -16.64
CA ALA A 96 20.40 6.38 -15.77
C ALA A 96 20.05 6.64 -14.29
N GLY A 97 20.14 7.90 -13.83
CA GLY A 97 19.72 8.31 -12.49
C GLY A 97 18.21 8.11 -12.27
N MET A 98 17.38 8.50 -13.24
CA MET A 98 15.93 8.30 -13.17
C MET A 98 15.55 6.81 -13.16
N LEU A 99 16.23 5.97 -13.94
CA LEU A 99 16.05 4.52 -13.91
C LEU A 99 16.45 3.93 -12.55
N GLY A 100 17.59 4.35 -11.99
CA GLY A 100 18.03 3.87 -10.67
C GLY A 100 17.04 4.21 -9.56
N VAL A 101 16.61 5.47 -9.49
CA VAL A 101 15.61 5.92 -8.50
C VAL A 101 14.25 5.29 -8.76
N GLY A 102 13.84 5.18 -10.02
CA GLY A 102 12.57 4.55 -10.42
C GLY A 102 12.52 3.08 -10.06
N ALA A 103 13.60 2.33 -10.33
CA ALA A 103 13.73 0.92 -9.96
C ALA A 103 13.72 0.73 -8.44
N TRP A 104 14.44 1.57 -7.69
CA TRP A 104 14.41 1.54 -6.23
C TRP A 104 12.99 1.71 -5.68
N LYS A 105 12.27 2.75 -6.14
CA LYS A 105 10.88 3.01 -5.71
C LYS A 105 9.91 1.92 -6.14
N ALA A 106 10.11 1.34 -7.33
CA ALA A 106 9.29 0.23 -7.81
C ALA A 106 9.48 -1.03 -6.95
N ILE A 107 10.73 -1.37 -6.62
CA ILE A 107 11.07 -2.52 -5.77
C ILE A 107 10.54 -2.31 -4.35
N ASP A 108 10.74 -1.13 -3.77
CA ASP A 108 10.25 -0.80 -2.43
C ASP A 108 8.71 -0.87 -2.36
N GLY A 109 8.01 -0.33 -3.38
CA GLY A 109 6.57 -0.44 -3.49
C GLY A 109 6.08 -1.90 -3.64
N ILE A 110 6.75 -2.71 -4.45
CA ILE A 110 6.38 -4.13 -4.63
C ILE A 110 6.65 -4.93 -3.35
N ALA A 111 7.81 -4.74 -2.72
CA ALA A 111 8.16 -5.39 -1.47
C ALA A 111 7.17 -5.04 -0.36
N GLY A 112 6.77 -3.76 -0.25
CA GLY A 112 5.77 -3.31 0.69
C GLY A 112 4.37 -3.88 0.44
N MET A 113 3.95 -4.06 -0.83
CA MET A 113 2.69 -4.75 -1.15
C MET A 113 2.68 -6.21 -0.72
N ILE A 114 3.82 -6.92 -0.88
CA ILE A 114 3.96 -8.33 -0.49
C ILE A 114 3.99 -8.47 1.03
N MET A 115 4.73 -7.59 1.71
CA MET A 115 4.85 -7.60 3.18
C MET A 115 3.65 -6.98 3.91
N ALA A 116 2.69 -6.38 3.20
CA ALA A 116 1.50 -5.75 3.80
C ALA A 116 0.76 -6.64 4.81
N GLY A 117 0.79 -7.97 4.64
CA GLY A 117 0.16 -8.93 5.55
C GLY A 117 0.97 -9.26 6.80
N SER A 118 2.28 -8.98 6.82
CA SER A 118 3.19 -9.28 7.93
C SER A 118 3.58 -8.05 8.74
N LYS A 119 2.98 -6.88 8.46
CA LYS A 119 3.32 -5.64 9.13
C LYS A 119 2.48 -5.41 10.38
N GLU A 120 3.18 -5.34 11.50
CA GLU A 120 2.66 -4.96 12.82
C GLU A 120 2.87 -3.46 13.02
N GLY A 121 1.83 -2.73 13.45
CA GLY A 121 1.90 -1.27 13.68
C GLY A 121 0.82 -0.47 12.96
N SER A 122 0.78 0.84 13.26
CA SER A 122 -0.22 1.76 12.71
C SER A 122 -0.01 1.99 11.21
N VAL A 123 -1.08 1.93 10.43
CA VAL A 123 -1.06 2.29 9.01
C VAL A 123 -0.59 3.72 8.80
N ALA A 124 -0.80 4.61 9.78
CA ALA A 124 -0.41 6.02 9.71
C ALA A 124 1.11 6.24 9.84
N ASP A 125 1.85 5.34 10.50
CA ASP A 125 3.30 5.48 10.68
C ASP A 125 4.09 5.08 9.42
N GLU A 126 3.43 4.46 8.44
CA GLU A 126 4.05 3.96 7.21
C GLU A 126 3.81 4.84 5.96
N VAL A 127 3.01 5.91 6.13
CA VAL A 127 2.71 6.91 5.10
C VAL A 127 3.81 7.96 5.06
#